data_AF-A0A6I3CKK0-F1
#
_entry.id   AF-A0A6I3CKK0-F1
#
_cell.length_a   1.000
_cell.length_b   1.000
_cell.length_c   1.000
_cell.angle_alpha   90.00
_cell.angle_beta   90.00
_cell.angle_gamma   90.00
#
_symmetry.space_group_name_H-M   'P 1'
#
loop_
_entity.id
_entity.type
_entity.pdbx_description
1 polymer ?
#
loop_
_entity_poly.entity_id
_entity_poly.type
_entity_poly.pdbx_seq_one_letter_code
_entity_poly.pdbx_strand_id
1 'polypeptide(L)'
;MFLPVATFQQLNEEQLAQGLSPFANPRNAAAGTLRQRIDRREDELRLAEQSQTPGGRGALKITRLRSELELSISRLNGLGLTVHGIGQVDGFSITRQSQGYDFLAALGLPVSKLARVENSLSAVRSFIKYFGEHRHDVEHEIDGVVIKVDDLALQAKLGETARAPRWAIAYKYPPEVVSTRLIDIQVNVGRTGRVTPFAIMEPVKVSGSSVAMATLHNAFEVERKGVLIGDMVYLRKAGDVIPEILGPVVEARTGSERPFVMPTLCPACGSTLGPAKEGDKDFRCPNARGCPAQLRERLSHVASRGALDIEGLGEKAAYALLDCALLSDEGDLFLITQADLLKCEFFRREPAKGEDGPQLTENAKSMWAQVQLAKSRPLWRVLVALSIRHVGPTAAQSLARVFGHLDSISSASISELAEVDGVGETIAVAVHEWFSEPWHQQVVSKWRAGGVQFADEGGESTSDEFAGLVVVITGSLAGYTRDSAAAAVTSRGGKVSGSVSSKTSVLVAGESAGSKFDKAVALGVPVIGAAGFEVMLTDGLEAALTTITQ
;
A
#
# COMPACT_ATOMS: atom_id res chain seq x y z
N MET A 1 -19.92 3.59 -7.07
CA MET A 1 -20.66 4.12 -5.91
C MET A 1 -20.13 5.49 -5.56
N PHE A 2 -21.02 6.43 -5.29
CA PHE A 2 -20.70 7.80 -4.86
C PHE A 2 -21.77 8.27 -3.89
N LEU A 3 -21.53 9.39 -3.19
CA LEU A 3 -22.54 10.05 -2.37
C LEU A 3 -22.89 11.38 -3.03
N PRO A 4 -24.17 11.63 -3.39
CA PRO A 4 -24.58 12.91 -3.95
C PRO A 4 -24.25 14.07 -3.02
N VAL A 5 -23.97 15.25 -3.58
CA VAL A 5 -23.54 16.43 -2.79
C VAL A 5 -24.57 16.80 -1.72
N ALA A 6 -25.86 16.83 -2.09
CA ALA A 6 -26.96 17.14 -1.17
C ALA A 6 -27.04 16.12 -0.02
N THR A 7 -26.97 14.82 -0.34
CA THR A 7 -26.98 13.74 0.66
C THR A 7 -25.77 13.83 1.59
N PHE A 8 -24.60 14.16 1.05
CA PHE A 8 -23.39 14.37 1.85
C PHE A 8 -23.51 15.55 2.82
N GLN A 9 -24.10 16.66 2.39
CA GLN A 9 -24.34 17.82 3.24
C GLN A 9 -25.28 17.47 4.38
N GLN A 10 -26.42 16.85 4.07
CA GLN A 10 -27.38 16.38 5.08
C GLN A 10 -26.72 15.42 6.09
N LEU A 11 -25.94 14.44 5.61
CA LEU A 11 -25.24 13.48 6.45
C LEU A 11 -24.27 14.18 7.44
N ASN A 12 -23.61 15.24 7.01
CA ASN A 12 -22.72 16.01 7.86
C ASN A 12 -23.47 16.90 8.87
N GLU A 13 -24.61 17.48 8.47
CA GLU A 13 -25.49 18.20 9.40
C GLU A 13 -26.00 17.27 10.52
N GLU A 14 -26.40 16.04 10.17
CA GLU A 14 -26.80 15.01 11.13
C GLU A 14 -25.65 14.60 12.07
N GLN A 15 -24.43 14.43 11.56
CA GLN A 15 -23.24 14.16 12.38
C GLN A 15 -22.98 15.29 13.38
N LEU A 16 -23.03 16.53 12.92
CA LEU A 16 -22.80 17.71 13.77
C LEU A 16 -23.89 17.84 14.85
N ALA A 17 -25.16 17.62 14.49
CA ALA A 17 -26.27 17.62 15.45
C ALA A 17 -26.12 16.56 16.55
N GLN A 18 -25.40 15.46 16.27
CA GLN A 18 -25.08 14.40 17.22
C GLN A 18 -23.74 14.63 17.96
N GLY A 19 -23.08 15.77 17.75
CA GLY A 19 -21.76 16.08 18.33
C GLY A 19 -20.61 15.25 17.75
N LEU A 20 -20.83 14.58 16.61
CA LEU A 20 -19.83 13.78 15.92
C LEU A 20 -19.06 14.64 14.91
N SER A 21 -17.84 14.20 14.56
CA SER A 21 -17.04 14.88 13.54
C SER A 21 -17.64 14.67 12.14
N PRO A 22 -17.79 15.73 11.33
CA PRO A 22 -18.30 15.60 9.97
C PRO A 22 -17.35 14.79 9.10
N PHE A 23 -17.88 14.13 8.08
CA PHE A 23 -17.09 13.44 7.08
C PHE A 23 -16.29 14.42 6.23
N ALA A 24 -15.06 14.01 5.92
CA ALA A 24 -14.07 14.81 5.22
C ALA A 24 -14.43 15.13 3.76
N ASN A 25 -15.05 14.22 3.02
CA ASN A 25 -15.49 14.45 1.63
C ASN A 25 -16.51 13.36 1.23
N PRO A 26 -17.27 13.56 0.14
CA PRO A 26 -18.24 12.58 -0.34
C PRO A 26 -17.62 11.20 -0.62
N ARG A 27 -16.36 11.14 -1.10
CA ARG A 27 -15.66 9.87 -1.37
C ARG A 27 -15.45 9.03 -0.12
N ASN A 28 -14.93 9.65 0.95
CA ASN A 28 -14.66 8.98 2.22
C ASN A 28 -15.97 8.62 2.93
N ALA A 29 -16.97 9.50 2.86
CA ALA A 29 -18.31 9.21 3.38
C ALA A 29 -18.92 8.00 2.67
N ALA A 30 -18.90 7.97 1.32
CA ALA A 30 -19.42 6.85 0.54
C ALA A 30 -18.71 5.52 0.86
N ALA A 31 -17.38 5.54 0.94
CA ALA A 31 -16.60 4.35 1.28
C ALA A 31 -16.87 3.88 2.71
N GLY A 32 -17.03 4.79 3.67
CA GLY A 32 -17.38 4.48 5.05
C GLY A 32 -18.78 3.86 5.16
N THR A 33 -19.75 4.43 4.45
CA THR A 33 -21.13 3.91 4.38
C THR A 33 -21.17 2.52 3.78
N LEU A 34 -20.47 2.27 2.66
CA LEU A 34 -20.45 0.96 1.99
C LEU A 34 -19.82 -0.15 2.86
N ARG A 35 -18.90 0.20 3.76
CA ARG A 35 -18.21 -0.75 4.66
C ARG A 35 -18.98 -1.04 5.94
N GLN A 36 -20.20 -0.54 6.10
CA GLN A 36 -21.01 -0.85 7.26
C GLN A 36 -21.46 -2.32 7.22
N ARG A 37 -21.12 -3.06 8.28
CA ARG A 37 -21.61 -4.41 8.54
C ARG A 37 -23.08 -4.37 8.97
N ILE A 38 -23.99 -4.26 8.01
CA ILE A 38 -25.45 -4.30 8.25
C ILE A 38 -25.85 -5.69 8.76
N ASP A 39 -25.32 -6.73 8.13
CA ASP A 39 -25.45 -8.14 8.54
C ASP A 39 -25.24 -8.32 10.05
N ARG A 40 -24.14 -7.75 10.58
CA ARG A 40 -23.82 -7.84 11.99
C ARG A 40 -24.82 -7.09 12.87
N ARG A 41 -25.30 -5.93 12.43
CA ARG A 41 -26.29 -5.13 13.17
C ARG A 41 -27.65 -5.82 13.21
N GLU A 42 -28.04 -6.46 12.10
CA GLU A 42 -29.24 -7.30 12.04
C GLU A 42 -29.14 -8.48 13.00
N ASP A 43 -28.00 -9.17 13.03
CA ASP A 43 -27.77 -10.29 13.95
C ASP A 43 -27.77 -9.82 15.42
N GLU A 44 -27.12 -8.69 15.73
CA GLU A 44 -27.12 -8.10 17.08
C GLU A 44 -28.52 -7.71 17.55
N LEU A 45 -29.34 -7.12 16.66
CA LEU A 45 -30.73 -6.81 16.95
C LEU A 45 -31.55 -8.08 17.16
N ARG A 46 -31.42 -9.07 16.27
CA ARG A 46 -32.15 -10.36 16.34
C ARG A 46 -31.84 -11.09 17.65
N LEU A 47 -30.57 -11.16 18.04
CA LEU A 47 -30.14 -11.78 19.31
C LEU A 47 -30.70 -11.00 20.52
N ALA A 48 -30.71 -9.68 20.46
CA ALA A 48 -31.27 -8.85 21.54
C ALA A 48 -32.79 -9.05 21.69
N GLU A 49 -33.53 -9.17 20.58
CA GLU A 49 -34.97 -9.45 20.57
C GLU A 49 -35.29 -10.86 21.11
N GLN A 50 -34.50 -11.86 20.74
CA GLN A 50 -34.64 -13.24 21.23
C GLN A 50 -34.34 -13.39 22.73
N SER A 51 -33.48 -12.52 23.27
CA SER A 51 -33.05 -12.56 24.68
C SER A 51 -33.99 -11.82 25.63
N GLN A 52 -35.16 -11.34 25.18
CA GLN A 52 -36.04 -10.53 26.01
C GLN A 52 -36.58 -11.31 27.24
N THR A 53 -36.30 -10.77 28.42
CA THR A 53 -37.07 -10.97 29.66
C THR A 53 -38.05 -9.80 29.81
N PRO A 54 -39.31 -9.98 30.28
CA PRO A 54 -40.28 -8.88 30.35
C PRO A 54 -39.86 -7.79 31.36
N GLY A 55 -39.55 -6.59 30.87
CA GLY A 55 -39.38 -5.34 31.65
C GLY A 55 -37.93 -4.83 31.84
N GLY A 56 -37.72 -3.51 31.64
CA GLY A 56 -36.47 -2.80 31.95
C GLY A 56 -35.42 -2.70 30.83
N ARG A 57 -34.16 -2.39 31.18
CA ARG A 57 -32.98 -2.01 30.34
C ARG A 57 -32.83 -2.73 28.97
N GLY A 58 -33.37 -3.94 28.80
CA GLY A 58 -33.40 -4.66 27.51
C GLY A 58 -34.23 -3.97 26.43
N ALA A 59 -35.35 -3.33 26.78
CA ALA A 59 -36.19 -2.60 25.82
C ALA A 59 -35.45 -1.39 25.23
N LEU A 60 -34.75 -0.62 26.07
CA LEU A 60 -33.93 0.52 25.63
C LEU A 60 -32.79 0.09 24.70
N LYS A 61 -32.16 -1.06 24.96
CA LYS A 61 -31.10 -1.61 24.11
C LYS A 61 -31.64 -1.95 22.72
N ILE A 62 -32.81 -2.59 22.63
CA ILE A 62 -33.44 -2.95 21.36
C ILE A 62 -33.84 -1.70 20.57
N THR A 63 -34.45 -0.70 21.24
CA THR A 63 -34.78 0.58 20.59
C THR A 63 -33.53 1.26 20.01
N ARG A 64 -32.42 1.27 20.76
CA ARG A 64 -31.15 1.82 20.27
C ARG A 64 -30.62 1.05 19.06
N LEU A 65 -30.53 -0.28 19.15
CA LEU A 65 -30.02 -1.13 18.05
C LEU A 65 -30.87 -0.99 16.78
N ARG A 66 -32.20 -0.91 16.93
CA ARG A 66 -33.11 -0.70 15.81
C ARG A 66 -32.89 0.66 15.15
N SER A 67 -32.78 1.72 15.94
CA SER A 67 -32.49 3.07 15.44
C SER A 67 -31.13 3.13 14.73
N GLU A 68 -30.09 2.49 15.27
CA GLU A 68 -28.76 2.40 14.65
C GLU A 68 -28.80 1.63 13.32
N LEU A 69 -29.58 0.55 13.24
CA LEU A 69 -29.77 -0.24 12.02
C LEU A 69 -30.52 0.57 10.95
N GLU A 70 -31.64 1.20 11.31
CA GLU A 70 -32.44 2.05 10.40
C GLU A 70 -31.61 3.20 9.84
N LEU A 71 -30.80 3.87 10.67
CA LEU A 71 -29.87 4.91 10.24
C LEU A 71 -28.84 4.37 9.25
N SER A 72 -28.28 3.19 9.52
CA SER A 72 -27.27 2.55 8.67
C SER A 72 -27.85 2.17 7.30
N ILE A 73 -29.06 1.62 7.27
CA ILE A 73 -29.80 1.31 6.03
C ILE A 73 -30.14 2.59 5.26
N SER A 74 -30.63 3.63 5.95
CA SER A 74 -30.94 4.91 5.32
C SER A 74 -29.72 5.53 4.65
N ARG A 75 -28.56 5.50 5.31
CA ARG A 75 -27.28 5.96 4.74
C ARG A 75 -26.88 5.18 3.51
N LEU A 76 -27.05 3.85 3.51
CA LEU A 76 -26.78 3.01 2.33
C LEU A 76 -27.71 3.34 1.16
N ASN A 77 -29.00 3.55 1.43
CA ASN A 77 -29.98 3.95 0.42
C ASN A 77 -29.69 5.34 -0.16
N GLY A 78 -28.96 6.19 0.56
CA GLY A 78 -28.49 7.49 0.08
C GLY A 78 -27.33 7.44 -0.91
N LEU A 79 -26.72 6.27 -1.16
CA LEU A 79 -25.61 6.15 -2.12
C LEU A 79 -26.11 6.09 -3.57
N GLY A 80 -25.41 6.79 -4.45
CA GLY A 80 -25.57 6.69 -5.89
C GLY A 80 -24.65 5.63 -6.51
N LEU A 81 -25.06 5.04 -7.63
CA LEU A 81 -24.25 4.14 -8.45
C LEU A 81 -24.15 4.70 -9.87
N THR A 82 -22.95 4.67 -10.44
CA THR A 82 -22.72 4.84 -11.87
C THR A 82 -21.80 3.73 -12.37
N VAL A 83 -22.28 2.95 -13.31
CA VAL A 83 -21.52 1.88 -13.98
C VAL A 83 -20.78 2.49 -15.17
N HIS A 84 -19.49 2.15 -15.30
CA HIS A 84 -18.60 2.79 -16.28
C HIS A 84 -17.61 1.82 -16.93
N GLY A 85 -17.76 0.53 -16.74
CA GLY A 85 -16.88 -0.48 -17.32
C GLY A 85 -17.54 -1.86 -17.32
N ILE A 86 -17.01 -2.74 -18.16
CA ILE A 86 -17.45 -4.13 -18.30
C ILE A 86 -16.20 -4.99 -18.14
N GLY A 87 -16.27 -6.02 -17.29
CA GLY A 87 -15.18 -6.96 -17.06
C GLY A 87 -15.30 -8.16 -17.99
N GLN A 88 -15.93 -9.22 -17.49
CA GLN A 88 -16.22 -10.43 -18.26
C GLN A 88 -17.55 -10.28 -19.02
N VAL A 89 -17.57 -10.76 -20.26
CA VAL A 89 -18.77 -10.81 -21.12
C VAL A 89 -18.95 -12.24 -21.62
N ASP A 90 -20.16 -12.78 -21.49
CA ASP A 90 -20.57 -14.06 -22.05
C ASP A 90 -21.92 -13.89 -22.76
N GLY A 91 -22.10 -14.55 -23.90
CA GLY A 91 -23.36 -14.54 -24.66
C GLY A 91 -23.71 -13.23 -25.40
N PHE A 92 -22.83 -12.23 -25.43
CA PHE A 92 -23.01 -10.98 -26.19
C PHE A 92 -21.68 -10.44 -26.72
N SER A 93 -21.71 -9.77 -27.87
CA SER A 93 -20.53 -9.13 -28.46
C SER A 93 -20.74 -7.63 -28.57
N ILE A 94 -19.76 -6.88 -28.07
CA ILE A 94 -19.65 -5.44 -28.26
C ILE A 94 -18.40 -5.15 -29.08
N THR A 95 -18.51 -4.20 -30.00
CA THR A 95 -17.37 -3.69 -30.79
C THR A 95 -16.88 -2.35 -30.28
N ARG A 96 -17.75 -1.63 -29.56
CA ARG A 96 -17.49 -0.30 -29.02
C ARG A 96 -17.82 -0.21 -27.52
N GLN A 97 -17.07 0.60 -26.80
CA GLN A 97 -17.32 0.90 -25.39
C GLN A 97 -18.69 1.56 -25.19
N SER A 98 -19.06 2.48 -26.08
CA SER A 98 -20.36 3.14 -26.12
C SER A 98 -21.53 2.16 -26.22
N GLN A 99 -21.43 1.16 -27.11
CA GLN A 99 -22.44 0.08 -27.20
C GLN A 99 -22.61 -0.65 -25.87
N GLY A 100 -21.52 -0.84 -25.13
CA GLY A 100 -21.55 -1.40 -23.79
C GLY A 100 -22.34 -0.53 -22.81
N TYR A 101 -22.20 0.79 -22.86
CA TYR A 101 -22.99 1.71 -22.02
C TYR A 101 -24.46 1.72 -22.40
N ASP A 102 -24.79 1.70 -23.69
CA ASP A 102 -26.17 1.61 -24.16
C ASP A 102 -26.83 0.30 -23.69
N PHE A 103 -26.10 -0.82 -23.76
CA PHE A 103 -26.58 -2.11 -23.29
C PHE A 103 -26.82 -2.13 -21.77
N LEU A 104 -25.87 -1.61 -20.98
CA LEU A 104 -26.03 -1.50 -19.53
C LEU A 104 -27.24 -0.62 -19.17
N ALA A 105 -27.44 0.49 -19.88
CA ALA A 105 -28.61 1.35 -19.71
C ALA A 105 -29.92 0.62 -20.03
N ALA A 106 -29.94 -0.18 -21.11
CA ALA A 106 -31.09 -0.98 -21.50
C ALA A 106 -31.46 -2.06 -20.47
N LEU A 107 -30.48 -2.57 -19.70
CA LEU A 107 -30.71 -3.45 -18.55
C LEU A 107 -31.22 -2.73 -17.30
N GLY A 108 -31.38 -1.41 -17.35
CA GLY A 108 -31.77 -0.59 -16.20
C GLY A 108 -30.61 -0.27 -15.24
N LEU A 109 -29.37 -0.57 -15.62
CA LEU A 109 -28.21 -0.20 -14.81
C LEU A 109 -27.90 1.29 -14.96
N PRO A 110 -27.54 1.98 -13.87
CA PRO A 110 -27.33 3.43 -13.90
C PRO A 110 -25.99 3.75 -14.57
N VAL A 111 -26.03 4.21 -15.82
CA VAL A 111 -24.87 4.78 -16.52
C VAL A 111 -24.89 6.30 -16.46
N SER A 112 -23.74 6.95 -16.64
CA SER A 112 -23.68 8.42 -16.61
C SER A 112 -24.43 9.02 -17.80
N LYS A 113 -25.37 9.91 -17.52
CA LYS A 113 -26.07 10.70 -18.56
C LYS A 113 -25.15 11.70 -19.28
N LEU A 114 -23.96 11.94 -18.74
CA LEU A 114 -22.97 12.88 -19.27
C LEU A 114 -21.98 12.21 -20.23
N ALA A 115 -21.94 10.87 -20.25
CA ALA A 115 -21.07 10.13 -21.15
C ALA A 115 -21.52 10.37 -22.60
N ARG A 116 -20.57 10.76 -23.47
CA ARG A 116 -20.83 10.96 -24.90
C ARG A 116 -19.61 10.61 -25.73
N VAL A 117 -19.86 10.19 -26.97
CA VAL A 117 -18.81 9.86 -27.95
C VAL A 117 -18.45 11.14 -28.69
N GLU A 118 -17.14 11.44 -28.74
CA GLU A 118 -16.60 12.61 -29.44
C GLU A 118 -15.67 12.17 -30.57
N ASN A 119 -15.88 12.71 -31.77
CA ASN A 119 -15.14 12.32 -32.97
C ASN A 119 -13.86 13.13 -33.21
N SER A 120 -13.49 14.04 -32.29
CA SER A 120 -12.27 14.84 -32.43
C SER A 120 -11.67 15.24 -31.08
N LEU A 121 -10.35 15.43 -31.05
CA LEU A 121 -9.65 15.93 -29.86
C LEU A 121 -10.11 17.35 -29.47
N SER A 122 -10.55 18.17 -30.43
CA SER A 122 -11.09 19.51 -30.14
C SER A 122 -12.38 19.43 -29.32
N ALA A 123 -13.27 18.51 -29.68
CA ALA A 123 -14.52 18.30 -28.95
C ALA A 123 -14.26 17.69 -27.56
N VAL A 124 -13.32 16.76 -27.44
CA VAL A 124 -12.86 16.25 -26.14
C VAL A 124 -12.30 17.36 -25.26
N ARG A 125 -11.46 18.26 -25.79
CA ARG A 125 -10.95 19.42 -25.04
C ARG A 125 -12.05 20.38 -24.61
N SER A 126 -13.05 20.57 -25.45
CA SER A 126 -14.22 21.41 -25.14
C SER A 126 -15.07 20.79 -24.02
N PHE A 127 -15.25 19.46 -24.02
CA PHE A 127 -15.88 18.72 -22.94
C PHE A 127 -15.14 18.93 -21.62
N ILE A 128 -13.82 18.74 -21.62
CA ILE A 128 -12.96 18.94 -20.44
C ILE A 128 -13.06 20.37 -19.92
N LYS A 129 -12.98 21.37 -20.80
CA LYS A 129 -13.09 22.77 -20.38
C LYS A 129 -14.44 23.05 -19.73
N TYR A 130 -15.54 22.64 -20.37
CA TYR A 130 -16.89 22.85 -19.86
C TYR A 130 -17.07 22.25 -18.46
N PHE A 131 -16.74 20.97 -18.27
CA PHE A 131 -16.91 20.33 -16.96
C PHE A 131 -15.87 20.78 -15.93
N GLY A 132 -14.75 21.37 -16.33
CA GLY A 132 -13.83 22.03 -15.41
C GLY A 132 -14.45 23.30 -14.80
N GLU A 133 -15.13 24.09 -15.62
CA GLU A 133 -15.85 25.30 -15.21
C GLU A 133 -17.13 24.97 -14.41
N HIS A 134 -17.82 23.88 -14.78
CA HIS A 134 -19.13 23.48 -14.22
C HIS A 134 -19.02 22.25 -13.30
N ARG A 135 -17.85 22.01 -12.69
CA ARG A 135 -17.57 20.81 -11.87
C ARG A 135 -18.47 20.67 -10.63
N HIS A 136 -19.14 21.74 -10.22
CA HIS A 136 -20.05 21.77 -9.07
C HIS A 136 -21.52 21.61 -9.46
N ASP A 137 -21.83 21.60 -10.76
CA ASP A 137 -23.21 21.52 -11.27
C ASP A 137 -23.67 20.07 -11.48
N VAL A 138 -22.76 19.12 -11.30
CA VAL A 138 -23.01 17.69 -11.43
C VAL A 138 -23.49 17.08 -10.11
N GLU A 139 -24.22 15.97 -10.19
CA GLU A 139 -24.91 15.33 -9.05
C GLU A 139 -23.97 14.88 -7.90
N HIS A 140 -22.68 14.74 -8.19
CA HIS A 140 -21.63 14.38 -7.25
C HIS A 140 -20.32 15.11 -7.59
N GLU A 141 -19.46 15.32 -6.60
CA GLU A 141 -18.14 15.91 -6.84
C GLU A 141 -17.33 15.08 -7.85
N ILE A 142 -16.76 15.75 -8.87
CA ILE A 142 -15.85 15.15 -9.85
C ILE A 142 -14.45 15.77 -9.72
N ASP A 143 -13.42 14.94 -9.88
CA ASP A 143 -12.00 15.35 -9.84
C ASP A 143 -11.38 15.47 -11.25
N GLY A 144 -12.17 15.21 -12.30
CA GLY A 144 -11.69 15.20 -13.67
C GLY A 144 -12.67 14.56 -14.65
N VAL A 145 -12.18 14.31 -15.86
CA VAL A 145 -12.89 13.58 -16.93
C VAL A 145 -12.03 12.40 -17.37
N VAL A 146 -12.65 11.23 -17.56
CA VAL A 146 -11.98 10.05 -18.10
C VAL A 146 -12.22 9.98 -19.60
N ILE A 147 -11.14 9.95 -20.36
CA ILE A 147 -11.14 9.83 -21.82
C ILE A 147 -10.79 8.38 -22.15
N LYS A 148 -11.59 7.73 -22.99
CA LYS A 148 -11.39 6.33 -23.39
C LYS A 148 -11.45 6.21 -24.91
N VAL A 149 -10.61 5.36 -25.47
CA VAL A 149 -10.76 4.91 -26.85
C VAL A 149 -12.05 4.10 -26.95
N ASP A 150 -12.95 4.48 -27.87
CA ASP A 150 -14.25 3.82 -28.00
C ASP A 150 -14.18 2.44 -28.67
N ASP A 151 -13.22 2.23 -29.58
CA ASP A 151 -13.05 0.97 -30.31
C ASP A 151 -12.34 -0.10 -29.45
N LEU A 152 -13.00 -1.23 -29.21
CA LEU A 152 -12.48 -2.29 -28.33
C LEU A 152 -11.33 -3.09 -28.94
N ALA A 153 -11.30 -3.25 -30.27
CA ALA A 153 -10.18 -3.90 -30.93
C ALA A 153 -8.91 -3.04 -30.79
N LEU A 154 -9.05 -1.72 -30.83
CA LEU A 154 -7.94 -0.80 -30.57
C LEU A 154 -7.52 -0.80 -29.09
N GLN A 155 -8.46 -0.90 -28.14
CA GLN A 155 -8.11 -1.07 -26.72
C GLN A 155 -7.25 -2.31 -26.48
N ALA A 156 -7.64 -3.46 -27.06
CA ALA A 156 -6.89 -4.71 -26.96
C ALA A 156 -5.48 -4.58 -27.54
N LYS A 157 -5.33 -3.91 -28.69
CA LYS A 157 -4.02 -3.65 -29.31
C LYS A 157 -3.14 -2.71 -28.48
N LEU A 158 -3.72 -1.72 -27.82
CA LEU A 158 -2.99 -0.78 -26.96
C LEU A 158 -2.49 -1.45 -25.68
N GLY A 159 -3.27 -2.38 -25.13
CA GLY A 159 -2.93 -3.15 -23.93
C GLY A 159 -2.88 -2.30 -22.66
N GLU A 160 -2.14 -2.79 -21.67
CA GLU A 160 -2.00 -2.18 -20.35
C GLU A 160 -0.56 -2.21 -19.84
N THR A 161 -0.31 -1.40 -18.82
CA THR A 161 0.90 -1.45 -17.99
C THR A 161 0.60 -2.21 -16.69
N ALA A 162 1.60 -2.43 -15.84
CA ALA A 162 1.39 -3.08 -14.53
C ALA A 162 0.35 -2.41 -13.62
N ARG A 163 -0.09 -1.18 -13.92
CA ARG A 163 -1.03 -0.42 -13.08
C ARG A 163 -2.21 0.22 -13.81
N ALA A 164 -2.15 0.39 -15.13
CA ALA A 164 -3.14 1.18 -15.86
C ALA A 164 -3.24 0.80 -17.35
N PRO A 165 -4.45 0.88 -17.95
CA PRO A 165 -4.66 0.70 -19.38
C PRO A 165 -4.00 1.80 -20.20
N ARG A 166 -3.53 1.49 -21.42
CA ARG A 166 -2.92 2.47 -22.34
C ARG A 166 -3.94 3.20 -23.21
N TRP A 167 -5.18 2.75 -23.20
CA TRP A 167 -6.29 3.25 -24.01
C TRP A 167 -7.25 4.18 -23.26
N ALA A 168 -6.99 4.47 -21.98
CA ALA A 168 -7.76 5.41 -21.18
C ALA A 168 -6.85 6.33 -20.36
N ILE A 169 -7.31 7.55 -20.14
CA ILE A 169 -6.62 8.53 -19.29
C ILE A 169 -7.62 9.34 -18.47
N ALA A 170 -7.31 9.55 -17.19
CA ALA A 170 -8.04 10.48 -16.33
C ALA A 170 -7.39 11.87 -16.44
N TYR A 171 -8.09 12.82 -17.07
CA TYR A 171 -7.71 14.22 -17.08
C TYR A 171 -8.20 14.87 -15.78
N LYS A 172 -7.31 15.06 -14.80
CA LYS A 172 -7.64 15.69 -13.52
C LYS A 172 -7.68 17.22 -13.64
N TYR A 173 -8.67 17.85 -13.01
CA TYR A 173 -8.71 19.30 -12.89
C TYR A 173 -7.67 19.78 -11.86
N PRO A 174 -7.17 21.02 -11.99
CA PRO A 174 -6.30 21.60 -10.98
C PRO A 174 -7.01 21.57 -9.62
N PRO A 175 -6.35 21.07 -8.56
CA PRO A 175 -6.92 21.07 -7.23
C PRO A 175 -7.14 22.51 -6.76
N GLU A 176 -8.14 22.69 -5.89
CA GLU A 176 -8.39 23.97 -5.24
C GLU A 176 -7.14 24.42 -4.47
N VAL A 177 -6.74 25.67 -4.70
CA VAL A 177 -5.70 26.34 -3.91
C VAL A 177 -6.40 27.28 -2.95
N VAL A 178 -6.18 27.06 -1.66
CA VAL A 178 -6.62 27.97 -0.60
C VAL A 178 -5.40 28.61 0.06
N SER A 179 -5.61 29.66 0.84
CA SER A 179 -4.58 30.22 1.72
C SER A 179 -4.92 29.98 3.18
N THR A 180 -3.92 29.64 4.00
CA THR A 180 -4.06 29.54 5.47
C THR A 180 -2.80 30.03 6.18
N ARG A 181 -2.87 30.34 7.48
CA ARG A 181 -1.72 30.75 8.27
C ARG A 181 -0.87 29.55 8.67
N LEU A 182 0.44 29.65 8.43
CA LEU A 182 1.45 28.73 8.93
C LEU A 182 1.80 29.10 10.38
N ILE A 183 1.31 28.31 11.34
CA ILE A 183 1.49 28.53 12.78
C ILE A 183 2.92 28.18 13.20
N ASP A 184 3.40 27.01 12.76
CA ASP A 184 4.71 26.49 13.14
C ASP A 184 5.22 25.45 12.13
N ILE A 185 6.51 25.16 12.16
CA ILE A 185 7.09 24.01 11.45
C ILE A 185 7.76 23.12 12.49
N GLN A 186 7.22 21.91 12.64
CA GLN A 186 7.77 20.88 13.53
C GLN A 186 8.42 19.77 12.71
N VAL A 187 9.13 18.87 13.38
CA VAL A 187 9.78 17.73 12.73
C VAL A 187 9.29 16.42 13.31
N ASN A 188 9.13 15.42 12.44
CA ASN A 188 8.87 14.05 12.83
C ASN A 188 10.09 13.17 12.55
N VAL A 189 10.45 12.27 13.48
CA VAL A 189 11.55 11.31 13.33
C VAL A 189 10.95 10.00 12.85
N GLY A 190 11.16 9.67 11.57
CA GLY A 190 10.63 8.45 10.98
C GLY A 190 11.43 7.20 11.36
N ARG A 191 10.88 6.05 10.97
CA ARG A 191 11.42 4.69 11.17
C ARG A 191 12.94 4.52 10.95
N THR A 192 13.46 5.13 9.90
CA THR A 192 14.88 5.01 9.48
C THR A 192 15.74 6.18 9.99
N GLY A 193 15.26 6.88 11.00
CA GLY A 193 15.88 8.06 11.57
C GLY A 193 15.68 9.35 10.77
N ARG A 194 15.11 9.29 9.54
CA ARG A 194 14.85 10.49 8.72
C ARG A 194 13.98 11.48 9.48
N VAL A 195 14.50 12.70 9.65
CA VAL A 195 13.82 13.80 10.32
C VAL A 195 13.14 14.66 9.26
N THR A 196 11.81 14.65 9.26
CA THR A 196 10.99 15.26 8.21
C THR A 196 10.24 16.47 8.79
N PRO A 197 10.48 17.69 8.27
CA PRO A 197 9.69 18.85 8.65
C PRO A 197 8.27 18.75 8.11
N PHE A 198 7.31 19.20 8.91
CA PHE A 198 5.91 19.35 8.53
C PHE A 198 5.37 20.67 9.10
N ALA A 199 4.52 21.30 8.31
CA ALA A 199 3.82 22.52 8.68
C ALA A 199 2.65 22.20 9.62
N ILE A 200 2.46 23.04 10.62
CA ILE A 200 1.25 23.17 11.43
C ILE A 200 0.59 24.47 11.03
N MET A 201 -0.66 24.40 10.61
CA MET A 201 -1.41 25.51 10.05
C MET A 201 -2.73 25.71 10.77
N GLU A 202 -3.29 26.91 10.66
CA GLU A 202 -4.69 27.14 11.01
C GLU A 202 -5.56 26.19 10.16
N PRO A 203 -6.49 25.42 10.79
CA PRO A 203 -7.32 24.47 10.06
C PRO A 203 -8.12 25.15 8.95
N VAL A 204 -7.93 24.70 7.71
CA VAL A 204 -8.62 25.24 6.52
C VAL A 204 -9.27 24.13 5.71
N LYS A 205 -10.44 24.39 5.13
CA LYS A 205 -11.15 23.43 4.27
C LYS A 205 -10.57 23.48 2.85
N VAL A 206 -10.12 22.34 2.34
CA VAL A 206 -9.58 22.19 0.97
C VAL A 206 -10.19 20.94 0.35
N SER A 207 -10.84 21.06 -0.82
CA SER A 207 -11.47 19.91 -1.50
C SER A 207 -12.30 19.05 -0.54
N GLY A 208 -13.24 19.70 0.16
CA GLY A 208 -14.17 19.05 1.09
C GLY A 208 -13.67 18.85 2.53
N SER A 209 -12.37 18.66 2.79
CA SER A 209 -11.87 18.31 4.14
C SER A 209 -11.02 19.39 4.79
N SER A 210 -11.11 19.46 6.12
CA SER A 210 -10.21 20.30 6.92
C SER A 210 -8.78 19.75 6.89
N VAL A 211 -7.81 20.62 6.75
CA VAL A 211 -6.37 20.35 6.76
C VAL A 211 -5.70 21.30 7.74
N ALA A 212 -4.96 20.74 8.69
CA ALA A 212 -4.16 21.51 9.65
C ALA A 212 -2.66 21.19 9.58
N MET A 213 -2.26 20.17 8.82
CA MET A 213 -0.86 19.75 8.69
C MET A 213 -0.53 19.39 7.24
N ALA A 214 0.70 19.71 6.82
CA ALA A 214 1.22 19.35 5.51
C ALA A 214 2.72 19.03 5.60
N THR A 215 3.18 18.02 4.85
CA THR A 215 4.61 17.71 4.81
C THR A 215 5.38 18.80 4.06
N LEU A 216 6.59 19.10 4.54
CA LEU A 216 7.54 19.97 3.86
C LEU A 216 8.73 19.17 3.30
N HIS A 217 8.65 17.83 3.33
CA HIS A 217 9.63 16.87 2.80
C HIS A 217 11.01 16.87 3.47
N ASN A 218 11.77 17.97 3.42
CA ASN A 218 13.09 18.14 4.04
C ASN A 218 13.43 19.63 4.19
N ALA A 219 14.50 19.94 4.93
CA ALA A 219 14.90 21.33 5.21
C ALA A 219 15.17 22.15 3.93
N PHE A 220 15.78 21.53 2.92
CA PHE A 220 16.05 22.17 1.64
C PHE A 220 14.77 22.59 0.91
N GLU A 221 13.70 21.79 0.98
CA GLU A 221 12.40 22.15 0.39
C GLU A 221 11.72 23.30 1.14
N VAL A 222 11.89 23.40 2.45
CA VAL A 222 11.41 24.56 3.23
C VAL A 222 12.08 25.84 2.73
N GLU A 223 13.40 25.82 2.61
CA GLU A 223 14.20 26.95 2.12
C GLU A 223 13.89 27.28 0.66
N ARG A 224 13.84 26.28 -0.22
CA ARG A 224 13.51 26.46 -1.65
C ARG A 224 12.12 27.07 -1.84
N LYS A 225 11.14 26.68 -1.03
CA LYS A 225 9.79 27.25 -1.06
C LYS A 225 9.73 28.64 -0.43
N GLY A 226 10.76 29.04 0.33
CA GLY A 226 10.86 30.35 0.97
C GLY A 226 9.79 30.61 2.02
N VAL A 227 9.21 29.56 2.63
CA VAL A 227 8.16 29.68 3.64
C VAL A 227 8.77 29.98 5.01
N LEU A 228 8.17 30.94 5.72
CA LEU A 228 8.56 31.39 7.06
C LEU A 228 7.43 31.07 8.05
N ILE A 229 7.79 30.74 9.29
CA ILE A 229 6.79 30.52 10.34
C ILE A 229 6.08 31.85 10.62
N GLY A 230 4.74 31.84 10.55
CA GLY A 230 3.88 33.02 10.59
C GLY A 230 3.29 33.42 9.24
N ASP A 231 3.85 32.93 8.11
CA ASP A 231 3.39 33.26 6.76
C ASP A 231 1.92 32.84 6.55
N MET A 232 1.22 33.59 5.70
CA MET A 232 0.10 33.01 4.94
C MET A 232 0.69 32.13 3.83
N VAL A 233 0.21 30.90 3.68
CA VAL A 233 0.72 29.93 2.68
C VAL A 233 -0.38 29.45 1.75
N TYR A 234 -0.03 29.27 0.48
CA TYR A 234 -0.90 28.62 -0.50
C TYR A 234 -0.85 27.10 -0.29
N LEU A 235 -2.02 26.50 -0.11
CA LEU A 235 -2.23 25.09 0.19
C LEU A 235 -3.13 24.47 -0.86
N ARG A 236 -2.77 23.28 -1.35
CA ARG A 236 -3.61 22.44 -2.19
C ARG A 236 -3.59 21.00 -1.73
N LYS A 237 -4.42 20.15 -2.33
CA LYS A 237 -4.29 18.69 -2.21
C LYS A 237 -3.80 18.07 -3.51
N ALA A 238 -2.59 17.52 -3.49
CA ALA A 238 -2.06 16.71 -4.58
C ALA A 238 -2.90 15.43 -4.73
N GLY A 239 -3.40 15.20 -5.94
CA GLY A 239 -4.28 14.06 -6.26
C GLY A 239 -5.54 14.01 -5.40
N ASP A 240 -6.02 15.16 -4.91
CA ASP A 240 -7.21 15.33 -4.06
C ASP A 240 -7.12 14.70 -2.67
N VAL A 241 -5.93 14.24 -2.26
CA VAL A 241 -5.72 13.52 -1.00
C VAL A 241 -4.63 14.16 -0.14
N ILE A 242 -3.44 14.41 -0.69
CA ILE A 242 -2.26 14.74 0.11
C ILE A 242 -2.08 16.26 0.16
N PRO A 243 -2.16 16.90 1.35
CA PRO A 243 -1.91 18.32 1.47
C PRO A 243 -0.49 18.72 1.07
N GLU A 244 -0.37 19.78 0.28
CA GLU A 244 0.89 20.31 -0.22
C GLU A 244 0.89 21.84 -0.13
N ILE A 245 1.90 22.38 0.56
CA ILE A 245 2.18 23.82 0.55
C ILE A 245 2.94 24.17 -0.71
N LEU A 246 2.43 25.12 -1.48
CA LEU A 246 3.04 25.60 -2.72
C LEU A 246 4.12 26.66 -2.46
N GLY A 247 3.86 27.55 -1.51
CA GLY A 247 4.72 28.67 -1.17
C GLY A 247 3.99 29.72 -0.34
N PRO A 248 4.69 30.79 0.07
CA PRO A 248 4.11 31.88 0.83
C PRO A 248 3.27 32.82 -0.04
N VAL A 249 2.30 33.48 0.59
CA VAL A 249 1.62 34.67 0.08
C VAL A 249 2.48 35.87 0.48
N VAL A 250 3.46 36.23 -0.36
CA VAL A 250 4.53 37.18 -0.01
C VAL A 250 3.97 38.56 0.34
N GLU A 251 2.89 38.97 -0.33
CA GLU A 251 2.21 40.25 -0.13
C GLU A 251 1.50 40.35 1.23
N ALA A 252 1.24 39.21 1.88
CA ALA A 252 0.58 39.14 3.18
C ALA A 252 1.57 39.17 4.37
N ARG A 253 2.88 39.30 4.10
CA ARG A 253 3.91 39.36 5.14
C ARG A 253 3.83 40.64 5.96
N THR A 254 3.97 40.46 7.26
CA THR A 254 3.92 41.51 8.29
C THR A 254 5.32 41.95 8.74
N GLY A 255 6.35 41.15 8.45
CA GLY A 255 7.72 41.35 8.94
C GLY A 255 7.98 40.71 10.30
N SER A 256 6.97 40.07 10.90
CA SER A 256 7.10 39.33 12.17
C SER A 256 7.44 37.84 11.97
N GLU A 257 7.46 37.38 10.72
CA GLU A 257 7.70 35.98 10.36
C GLU A 257 9.16 35.57 10.61
N ARG A 258 9.38 34.31 11.00
CA ARG A 258 10.72 33.79 11.33
C ARG A 258 11.11 32.60 10.45
N PRO A 259 12.39 32.47 10.05
CA PRO A 259 12.85 31.31 9.30
C PRO A 259 12.77 30.04 10.15
N PHE A 260 12.44 28.92 9.51
CA PHE A 260 12.60 27.61 10.12
C PHE A 260 14.07 27.22 10.15
N VAL A 261 14.54 26.75 11.30
CA VAL A 261 15.88 26.20 11.47
C VAL A 261 15.74 24.72 11.79
N MET A 262 16.33 23.87 10.96
CA MET A 262 16.35 22.43 11.21
C MET A 262 17.05 22.15 12.54
N PRO A 263 16.45 21.38 13.46
CA PRO A 263 17.09 21.08 14.72
C PRO A 263 18.40 20.32 14.51
N THR A 264 19.40 20.64 15.33
CA THR A 264 20.70 19.95 15.33
C THR A 264 20.69 18.70 16.21
N LEU A 265 19.73 18.59 17.13
CA LEU A 265 19.53 17.45 18.02
C LEU A 265 18.19 16.79 17.75
N CYS A 266 18.15 15.46 17.86
CA CYS A 266 16.93 14.69 17.70
C CYS A 266 15.93 15.06 18.81
N PRO A 267 14.69 15.49 18.49
CA PRO A 267 13.71 15.84 19.52
C PRO A 267 13.27 14.64 20.37
N ALA A 268 13.49 13.42 19.90
CA ALA A 268 13.07 12.21 20.60
C ALA A 268 14.16 11.60 21.51
N CYS A 269 15.45 11.79 21.21
CA CYS A 269 16.53 11.14 21.95
C CYS A 269 17.78 12.01 22.18
N GLY A 270 17.79 13.25 21.70
CA GLY A 270 18.90 14.19 21.89
C GLY A 270 20.15 13.93 21.05
N SER A 271 20.23 12.84 20.28
CA SER A 271 21.39 12.56 19.42
C SER A 271 21.58 13.63 18.34
N THR A 272 22.82 13.98 18.02
CA THR A 272 23.16 14.91 16.95
C THR A 272 22.61 14.41 15.60
N LEU A 273 21.83 15.26 14.94
CA LEU A 273 21.27 15.00 13.62
C LEU A 273 22.29 15.37 12.55
N GLY A 274 22.29 14.60 11.48
CA GLY A 274 23.13 14.90 10.32
C GLY A 274 22.74 14.08 9.10
N PRO A 275 23.29 14.41 7.92
CA PRO A 275 23.17 13.57 6.74
C PRO A 275 23.83 12.21 7.00
N ALA A 276 23.25 11.12 6.47
CA ALA A 276 23.85 9.79 6.65
C ALA A 276 25.09 9.58 5.78
N LYS A 277 25.16 10.27 4.64
CA LYS A 277 26.31 10.28 3.73
C LYS A 277 26.53 11.71 3.24
N GLU A 278 27.76 12.02 2.83
CA GLU A 278 28.07 13.31 2.22
C GLU A 278 27.17 13.54 0.99
N GLY A 279 26.50 14.69 0.93
CA GLY A 279 25.54 15.03 -0.13
C GLY A 279 24.08 14.61 0.12
N ASP A 280 23.77 13.83 1.17
CA ASP A 280 22.38 13.53 1.52
C ASP A 280 21.64 14.81 1.95
N LYS A 281 20.48 15.08 1.31
CA LYS A 281 19.61 16.22 1.68
C LYS A 281 18.76 15.98 2.92
N ASP A 282 18.62 14.73 3.34
CA ASP A 282 17.80 14.36 4.49
C ASP A 282 18.67 14.27 5.76
N PHE A 283 18.27 14.99 6.81
CA PHE A 283 18.85 14.82 8.13
C PHE A 283 18.29 13.57 8.80
N ARG A 284 19.14 12.86 9.54
CA ARG A 284 18.80 11.60 10.20
C ARG A 284 19.30 11.57 11.64
N CYS A 285 18.52 10.91 12.49
CA CYS A 285 18.94 10.49 13.81
C CYS A 285 19.77 9.19 13.68
N PRO A 286 21.06 9.19 14.08
CA PRO A 286 21.93 8.02 13.94
C PRO A 286 21.65 6.94 14.99
N ASN A 287 20.92 7.26 16.06
CA ASN A 287 20.60 6.33 17.15
C ASN A 287 19.48 5.36 16.74
N ALA A 288 19.77 4.47 15.78
CA ALA A 288 18.80 3.53 15.23
C ALA A 288 18.24 2.59 16.30
N ARG A 289 19.08 2.05 17.19
CA ARG A 289 18.66 1.11 18.22
C ARG A 289 17.81 1.78 19.31
N GLY A 290 18.32 2.85 19.92
CA GLY A 290 17.79 3.40 21.16
C GLY A 290 16.86 4.61 21.03
N CYS A 291 16.65 5.16 19.82
CA CYS A 291 15.76 6.32 19.67
C CYS A 291 14.28 5.90 19.85
N PRO A 292 13.54 6.44 20.84
CA PRO A 292 12.16 6.05 21.11
C PRO A 292 11.22 6.26 19.91
N ALA A 293 11.39 7.37 19.18
CA ALA A 293 10.60 7.64 17.98
C ALA A 293 10.87 6.61 16.87
N GLN A 294 12.13 6.24 16.64
CA GLN A 294 12.45 5.21 15.64
C GLN A 294 11.88 3.86 16.03
N LEU A 295 11.96 3.49 17.31
CA LEU A 295 11.41 2.23 17.82
C LEU A 295 9.88 2.16 17.65
N ARG A 296 9.17 3.24 18.03
CA ARG A 296 7.71 3.37 17.82
C ARG A 296 7.31 3.19 16.36
N GLU A 297 8.06 3.82 15.45
CA GLU A 297 7.83 3.73 14.01
C GLU A 297 8.19 2.35 13.43
N ARG A 298 9.26 1.70 13.92
CA ARG A 298 9.62 0.33 13.54
C ARG A 298 8.55 -0.66 13.98
N LEU A 299 8.08 -0.57 15.22
CA LEU A 299 7.02 -1.43 15.74
C LEU A 299 5.71 -1.24 14.96
N SER A 300 5.33 0.00 14.67
CA SER A 300 4.15 0.30 13.84
C SER A 300 4.30 -0.22 12.41
N HIS A 301 5.53 -0.18 11.85
CA HIS A 301 5.83 -0.70 10.53
C HIS A 301 5.73 -2.24 10.46
N VAL A 302 6.19 -2.95 11.49
CA VAL A 302 6.07 -4.43 11.59
C VAL A 302 4.61 -4.86 11.41
N ALA A 303 3.67 -4.13 12.02
CA ALA A 303 2.24 -4.41 11.92
C ALA A 303 1.57 -3.97 10.61
N SER A 304 2.24 -3.14 9.79
CA SER A 304 1.63 -2.54 8.61
C SER A 304 1.16 -3.59 7.59
N ARG A 305 0.15 -3.24 6.78
CA ARG A 305 -0.43 -4.15 5.77
C ARG A 305 0.61 -4.68 4.77
N GLY A 306 1.64 -3.88 4.48
CA GLY A 306 2.73 -4.24 3.57
C GLY A 306 3.81 -5.14 4.22
N ALA A 307 3.78 -5.29 5.54
CA ALA A 307 4.66 -6.14 6.33
C ALA A 307 3.87 -7.35 6.86
N LEU A 308 3.74 -7.55 8.17
CA LEU A 308 3.09 -8.72 8.75
C LEU A 308 1.56 -8.63 8.82
N ASP A 309 0.99 -7.45 8.54
CA ASP A 309 -0.46 -7.22 8.50
C ASP A 309 -1.15 -7.67 9.80
N ILE A 310 -0.77 -7.02 10.90
CA ILE A 310 -1.28 -7.28 12.25
C ILE A 310 -2.40 -6.28 12.53
N GLU A 311 -3.64 -6.66 12.25
CA GLU A 311 -4.78 -5.82 12.60
C GLU A 311 -4.86 -5.61 14.11
N GLY A 312 -5.26 -4.41 14.53
CA GLY A 312 -5.31 -4.01 15.95
C GLY A 312 -3.99 -3.46 16.50
N LEU A 313 -2.84 -3.73 15.88
CA LEU A 313 -1.55 -3.13 16.26
C LEU A 313 -1.30 -1.82 15.50
N GLY A 314 -2.13 -0.82 15.74
CA GLY A 314 -1.94 0.54 15.23
C GLY A 314 -0.95 1.37 16.08
N GLU A 315 -0.68 2.61 15.66
CA GLU A 315 0.27 3.52 16.33
C GLU A 315 0.03 3.62 17.84
N LYS A 316 -1.21 3.86 18.28
CA LYS A 316 -1.55 3.95 19.71
C LYS A 316 -1.25 2.66 20.48
N ALA A 317 -1.49 1.50 19.88
CA ALA A 317 -1.21 0.22 20.52
C ALA A 317 0.30 -0.05 20.57
N ALA A 318 1.04 0.26 19.50
CA ALA A 318 2.50 0.18 19.49
C ALA A 318 3.12 1.08 20.57
N TYR A 319 2.58 2.30 20.74
CA TYR A 319 3.03 3.24 21.77
C TYR A 319 2.72 2.69 23.16
N ALA A 320 1.49 2.19 23.39
CA ALA A 320 1.11 1.59 24.67
C ALA A 320 1.98 0.39 25.06
N LEU A 321 2.36 -0.48 24.11
CA LEU A 321 3.28 -1.60 24.38
C LEU A 321 4.65 -1.12 24.89
N LEU A 322 5.16 -0.01 24.33
CA LEU A 322 6.45 0.57 24.72
C LEU A 322 6.34 1.38 26.02
N ASP A 323 5.31 2.22 26.15
CA ASP A 323 5.11 3.10 27.30
C ASP A 323 4.78 2.30 28.58
N CYS A 324 4.09 1.16 28.45
CA CYS A 324 3.88 0.20 29.53
C CYS A 324 5.10 -0.72 29.77
N ALA A 325 6.23 -0.49 29.07
CA ALA A 325 7.46 -1.29 29.14
C ALA A 325 7.23 -2.80 28.92
N LEU A 326 6.25 -3.17 28.10
CA LEU A 326 6.00 -4.56 27.71
C LEU A 326 6.99 -5.02 26.63
N LEU A 327 7.52 -4.08 25.85
CA LEU A 327 8.55 -4.31 24.83
C LEU A 327 9.73 -3.38 25.11
N SER A 328 10.95 -3.92 25.00
CA SER A 328 12.18 -3.12 24.98
C SER A 328 12.62 -2.79 23.55
N ASP A 329 12.35 -3.71 22.62
CA ASP A 329 12.54 -3.52 21.18
C ASP A 329 11.49 -4.28 20.35
N GLU A 330 11.52 -4.11 19.03
CA GLU A 330 10.61 -4.82 18.11
C GLU A 330 10.78 -6.36 18.13
N GLY A 331 11.89 -6.86 18.65
CA GLY A 331 12.17 -8.29 18.81
C GLY A 331 11.23 -8.96 19.82
N ASP A 332 10.79 -8.22 20.84
CA ASP A 332 9.98 -8.74 21.94
C ASP A 332 8.52 -9.03 21.53
N LEU A 333 8.07 -8.54 20.36
CA LEU A 333 6.67 -8.57 19.93
C LEU A 333 6.07 -9.98 19.92
N PHE A 334 6.87 -11.00 19.59
CA PHE A 334 6.42 -12.39 19.52
C PHE A 334 6.67 -13.19 20.80
N LEU A 335 7.30 -12.57 21.80
CA LEU A 335 7.64 -13.16 23.10
C LEU A 335 6.63 -12.78 24.20
N ILE A 336 5.96 -11.64 24.07
CA ILE A 336 4.92 -11.21 25.01
C ILE A 336 3.80 -12.25 25.10
N THR A 337 3.11 -12.30 26.25
CA THR A 337 1.96 -13.18 26.50
C THR A 337 0.68 -12.38 26.74
N GLN A 338 -0.49 -13.05 26.73
CA GLN A 338 -1.75 -12.40 27.14
C GLN A 338 -1.68 -11.87 28.59
N ALA A 339 -0.96 -12.56 29.47
CA ALA A 339 -0.77 -12.14 30.85
C ALA A 339 0.06 -10.84 30.95
N ASP A 340 0.99 -10.61 30.03
CA ASP A 340 1.75 -9.36 29.98
C ASP A 340 0.87 -8.19 29.55
N LEU A 341 -0.01 -8.39 28.56
CA LEU A 341 -0.95 -7.35 28.12
C LEU A 341 -1.86 -6.86 29.26
N LEU A 342 -2.26 -7.74 30.19
CA LEU A 342 -3.08 -7.38 31.36
C LEU A 342 -2.38 -6.42 32.35
N LYS A 343 -1.05 -6.28 32.26
CA LYS A 343 -0.28 -5.34 33.09
C LYS A 343 -0.45 -3.88 32.64
N CYS A 344 -0.94 -3.65 31.43
CA CYS A 344 -1.08 -2.33 30.84
C CYS A 344 -2.55 -1.92 30.78
N GLU A 345 -2.87 -0.73 31.31
CA GLU A 345 -4.25 -0.22 31.39
C GLU A 345 -4.89 -0.11 30.00
N PHE A 346 -4.12 0.25 28.98
CA PHE A 346 -4.61 0.40 27.60
C PHE A 346 -5.21 -0.90 27.03
N PHE A 347 -4.71 -2.07 27.42
CA PHE A 347 -5.13 -3.35 26.86
C PHE A 347 -6.17 -4.08 27.71
N ARG A 348 -6.43 -3.61 28.94
CA ARG A 348 -7.34 -4.27 29.89
C ARG A 348 -8.62 -3.48 30.11
N ARG A 349 -9.61 -4.17 30.65
CA ARG A 349 -10.86 -3.62 31.19
C ARG A 349 -11.13 -4.25 32.54
N GLU A 350 -11.97 -3.58 33.31
CA GLU A 350 -12.51 -4.16 34.53
C GLU A 350 -13.37 -5.41 34.22
N PRO A 351 -13.41 -6.38 35.14
CA PRO A 351 -14.25 -7.57 34.99
C PRO A 351 -15.73 -7.20 34.90
N ALA A 352 -16.45 -7.90 34.03
CA ALA A 352 -17.89 -7.89 34.03
C ALA A 352 -18.44 -8.83 35.13
N LYS A 353 -19.74 -8.75 35.41
CA LYS A 353 -20.39 -9.62 36.41
C LYS A 353 -20.19 -11.10 36.03
N GLY A 354 -19.47 -11.85 36.87
CA GLY A 354 -19.17 -13.27 36.64
C GLY A 354 -17.79 -13.54 36.02
N GLU A 355 -16.97 -12.52 35.80
CA GLU A 355 -15.56 -12.67 35.41
C GLU A 355 -14.66 -12.38 36.61
N ASP A 356 -13.57 -13.14 36.75
CA ASP A 356 -12.57 -12.94 37.80
C ASP A 356 -11.37 -12.15 37.26
N GLY A 357 -11.03 -11.05 37.96
CA GLY A 357 -9.87 -10.22 37.67
C GLY A 357 -9.93 -9.41 36.36
N PRO A 358 -8.95 -8.53 36.11
CA PRO A 358 -8.89 -7.72 34.89
C PRO A 358 -8.91 -8.59 33.63
N GLN A 359 -9.69 -8.16 32.63
CA GLN A 359 -9.84 -8.87 31.37
C GLN A 359 -9.23 -8.06 30.23
N LEU A 360 -8.77 -8.73 29.17
CA LEU A 360 -8.36 -8.03 27.96
C LEU A 360 -9.57 -7.37 27.28
N THR A 361 -9.35 -6.18 26.73
CA THR A 361 -10.31 -5.55 25.81
C THR A 361 -10.45 -6.41 24.55
N GLU A 362 -11.59 -6.30 23.86
CA GLU A 362 -11.81 -7.05 22.61
C GLU A 362 -10.78 -6.67 21.54
N ASN A 363 -10.35 -5.41 21.49
CA ASN A 363 -9.28 -4.96 20.61
C ASN A 363 -7.95 -5.64 20.96
N ALA A 364 -7.61 -5.78 22.24
CA ALA A 364 -6.39 -6.46 22.67
C ALA A 364 -6.41 -7.96 22.35
N LYS A 365 -7.56 -8.63 22.52
CA LYS A 365 -7.75 -10.03 22.14
C LYS A 365 -7.59 -10.23 20.64
N SER A 366 -8.20 -9.35 19.83
CA SER A 366 -8.11 -9.39 18.37
C SER A 366 -6.68 -9.12 17.90
N MET A 367 -6.02 -8.10 18.44
CA MET A 367 -4.61 -7.81 18.17
C MET A 367 -3.72 -9.00 18.53
N TRP A 368 -3.91 -9.61 19.69
CA TRP A 368 -3.15 -10.78 20.11
C TRP A 368 -3.30 -11.95 19.13
N ALA A 369 -4.52 -12.25 18.69
CA ALA A 369 -4.77 -13.30 17.70
C ALA A 369 -4.05 -13.00 16.38
N GLN A 370 -4.03 -11.73 15.94
CA GLN A 370 -3.30 -11.30 14.74
C GLN A 370 -1.78 -11.39 14.90
N VAL A 371 -1.23 -11.12 16.09
CA VAL A 371 0.20 -11.34 16.39
C VAL A 371 0.55 -12.82 16.27
N GLN A 372 -0.33 -13.74 16.70
CA GLN A 372 -0.08 -15.17 16.50
C GLN A 372 -0.15 -15.56 15.02
N LEU A 373 -1.13 -15.06 14.27
CA LEU A 373 -1.23 -15.30 12.83
C LEU A 373 -0.04 -14.72 12.05
N ALA A 374 0.54 -13.61 12.51
CA ALA A 374 1.69 -13.00 11.88
C ALA A 374 2.94 -13.88 11.85
N LYS A 375 3.03 -14.89 12.73
CA LYS A 375 4.14 -15.84 12.80
C LYS A 375 4.26 -16.73 11.57
N SER A 376 3.15 -16.98 10.87
CA SER A 376 3.12 -17.82 9.65
C SER A 376 3.04 -17.02 8.35
N ARG A 377 3.39 -15.72 8.39
CA ARG A 377 3.41 -14.90 7.17
C ARG A 377 4.60 -15.31 6.29
N PRO A 378 4.45 -15.23 4.95
CA PRO A 378 5.53 -15.52 4.02
C PRO A 378 6.83 -14.77 4.32
N LEU A 379 7.97 -15.38 4.00
CA LEU A 379 9.32 -14.86 4.25
C LEU A 379 9.50 -13.43 3.71
N TRP A 380 8.95 -13.12 2.54
CA TRP A 380 9.06 -11.77 1.99
C TRP A 380 8.41 -10.70 2.88
N ARG A 381 7.32 -11.02 3.59
CA ARG A 381 6.68 -10.10 4.55
C ARG A 381 7.55 -9.93 5.80
N VAL A 382 8.20 -10.99 6.25
CA VAL A 382 9.18 -10.93 7.35
C VAL A 382 10.34 -10.01 6.96
N LEU A 383 10.92 -10.15 5.77
CA LEU A 383 12.00 -9.28 5.29
C LEU A 383 11.58 -7.80 5.24
N VAL A 384 10.36 -7.50 4.78
CA VAL A 384 9.82 -6.14 4.82
C VAL A 384 9.65 -5.66 6.26
N ALA A 385 9.17 -6.51 7.17
CA ALA A 385 8.94 -6.17 8.57
C ALA A 385 10.24 -5.83 9.33
N LEU A 386 11.36 -6.46 8.98
CA LEU A 386 12.70 -6.15 9.53
C LEU A 386 13.18 -4.73 9.18
N SER A 387 12.46 -4.00 8.31
CA SER A 387 12.74 -2.59 8.00
C SER A 387 14.16 -2.37 7.44
N ILE A 388 14.67 -3.32 6.67
CA ILE A 388 15.96 -3.18 5.97
C ILE A 388 15.85 -2.05 4.94
N ARG A 389 16.86 -1.17 4.91
CA ARG A 389 16.85 -0.01 4.02
C ARG A 389 16.83 -0.47 2.55
N HIS A 390 16.05 0.22 1.71
CA HIS A 390 15.85 -0.09 0.28
C HIS A 390 15.11 -1.41 -0.03
N VAL A 391 14.89 -2.28 0.96
CA VAL A 391 14.14 -3.53 0.79
C VAL A 391 12.64 -3.26 0.91
N GLY A 392 12.01 -2.98 -0.22
CA GLY A 392 10.55 -2.96 -0.36
C GLY A 392 9.97 -4.35 -0.71
N PRO A 393 8.64 -4.47 -0.84
CA PRO A 393 7.97 -5.74 -1.13
C PRO A 393 8.53 -6.48 -2.34
N THR A 394 8.81 -5.77 -3.45
CA THR A 394 9.34 -6.40 -4.67
C THR A 394 10.72 -7.02 -4.46
N ALA A 395 11.66 -6.28 -3.84
CA ALA A 395 12.99 -6.80 -3.55
C ALA A 395 12.94 -7.96 -2.54
N ALA A 396 12.10 -7.84 -1.50
CA ALA A 396 11.89 -8.89 -0.51
C ALA A 396 11.31 -10.18 -1.14
N GLN A 397 10.37 -10.06 -2.08
CA GLN A 397 9.81 -11.19 -2.82
C GLN A 397 10.87 -11.87 -3.69
N SER A 398 11.69 -11.09 -4.40
CA SER A 398 12.78 -11.66 -5.20
C SER A 398 13.79 -12.40 -4.31
N LEU A 399 14.19 -11.81 -3.18
CA LEU A 399 15.11 -12.45 -2.22
C LEU A 399 14.50 -13.74 -1.63
N ALA A 400 13.26 -13.68 -1.14
CA ALA A 400 12.58 -14.85 -0.58
C ALA A 400 12.45 -15.98 -1.62
N ARG A 401 12.08 -15.65 -2.86
CA ARG A 401 11.96 -16.63 -3.95
C ARG A 401 13.28 -17.32 -4.30
N VAL A 402 14.39 -16.57 -4.30
CA VAL A 402 15.70 -17.12 -4.69
C VAL A 402 16.33 -17.93 -3.55
N PHE A 403 16.24 -17.44 -2.31
CA PHE A 403 16.97 -18.02 -1.18
C PHE A 403 16.13 -18.98 -0.32
N GLY A 404 14.79 -18.88 -0.36
CA GLY A 404 13.83 -19.75 0.32
C GLY A 404 13.82 -19.68 1.84
N HIS A 405 14.88 -19.16 2.46
CA HIS A 405 15.06 -19.12 3.90
C HIS A 405 15.81 -17.86 4.34
N LEU A 406 15.47 -17.30 5.51
CA LEU A 406 16.13 -16.10 6.04
C LEU A 406 17.64 -16.32 6.27
N ASP A 407 18.03 -17.48 6.80
CA ASP A 407 19.45 -17.78 7.07
C ASP A 407 20.30 -17.88 5.79
N SER A 408 19.71 -18.30 4.67
CA SER A 408 20.37 -18.26 3.37
C SER A 408 20.59 -16.81 2.90
N ILE A 409 19.63 -15.92 3.16
CA ILE A 409 19.75 -14.49 2.82
C ILE A 409 20.79 -13.81 3.72
N SER A 410 20.79 -14.11 5.02
CA SER A 410 21.67 -13.46 6.00
C SER A 410 23.14 -13.85 5.84
N SER A 411 23.42 -15.06 5.34
CA SER A 411 24.77 -15.57 5.09
C SER A 411 25.29 -15.30 3.67
N ALA A 412 24.42 -14.88 2.75
CA ALA A 412 24.81 -14.57 1.37
C ALA A 412 25.80 -13.39 1.29
N SER A 413 26.74 -13.50 0.37
CA SER A 413 27.66 -12.41 0.04
C SER A 413 26.94 -11.28 -0.71
N ILE A 414 27.52 -10.07 -0.68
CA ILE A 414 26.99 -8.92 -1.43
C ILE A 414 26.86 -9.25 -2.93
N SER A 415 27.81 -10.00 -3.49
CA SER A 415 27.77 -10.40 -4.90
C SER A 415 26.59 -11.31 -5.20
N GLU A 416 26.33 -12.32 -4.36
CA GLU A 416 25.20 -13.25 -4.55
C GLU A 416 23.86 -12.54 -4.40
N LEU A 417 23.74 -11.63 -3.43
CA LEU A 417 22.55 -10.81 -3.25
C LEU A 417 22.31 -9.91 -4.46
N ALA A 418 23.35 -9.32 -5.04
CA ALA A 418 23.26 -8.43 -6.21
C ALA A 418 22.96 -9.17 -7.54
N GLU A 419 23.10 -10.50 -7.60
CA GLU A 419 22.68 -11.30 -8.75
C GLU A 419 21.15 -11.46 -8.85
N VAL A 420 20.42 -11.18 -7.77
CA VAL A 420 18.96 -11.34 -7.72
C VAL A 420 18.27 -10.24 -8.52
N ASP A 421 17.36 -10.62 -9.42
CA ASP A 421 16.62 -9.66 -10.24
C ASP A 421 15.77 -8.70 -9.37
N GLY A 422 15.97 -7.40 -9.56
CA GLY A 422 15.40 -6.35 -8.73
C GLY A 422 16.20 -5.99 -7.47
N VAL A 423 17.33 -6.65 -7.22
CA VAL A 423 18.26 -6.37 -6.12
C VAL A 423 19.58 -5.85 -6.69
N GLY A 424 19.73 -4.52 -6.74
CA GLY A 424 21.00 -3.90 -7.12
C GLY A 424 22.02 -3.90 -5.98
N GLU A 425 23.26 -3.52 -6.29
CA GLU A 425 24.38 -3.45 -5.32
C GLU A 425 24.03 -2.65 -4.06
N THR A 426 23.31 -1.53 -4.18
CA THR A 426 22.88 -0.73 -3.02
C THR A 426 21.96 -1.51 -2.07
N ILE A 427 21.07 -2.36 -2.59
CA ILE A 427 20.17 -3.18 -1.76
C ILE A 427 20.96 -4.33 -1.16
N ALA A 428 21.83 -4.98 -1.95
CA ALA A 428 22.68 -6.07 -1.49
C ALA A 428 23.59 -5.66 -0.32
N VAL A 429 24.26 -4.51 -0.43
CA VAL A 429 25.07 -3.93 0.65
C VAL A 429 24.20 -3.64 1.88
N ALA A 430 23.03 -3.01 1.69
CA ALA A 430 22.14 -2.67 2.81
C ALA A 430 21.62 -3.91 3.56
N VAL A 431 21.33 -5.01 2.84
CA VAL A 431 20.94 -6.30 3.45
C VAL A 431 22.10 -6.89 4.24
N HIS A 432 23.29 -6.97 3.63
CA HIS A 432 24.48 -7.54 4.26
C HIS A 432 24.91 -6.75 5.52
N GLU A 433 24.97 -5.42 5.44
CA GLU A 433 25.27 -4.55 6.58
C GLU A 433 24.23 -4.72 7.70
N TRP A 434 22.94 -4.81 7.36
CA TRP A 434 21.88 -4.98 8.36
C TRP A 434 22.06 -6.26 9.16
N PHE A 435 22.32 -7.41 8.50
CA PHE A 435 22.54 -8.68 9.20
C PHE A 435 23.89 -8.76 9.92
N SER A 436 24.86 -7.91 9.58
CA SER A 436 26.17 -7.85 10.26
C SER A 436 26.09 -7.16 11.63
N GLU A 437 25.05 -6.37 11.89
CA GLU A 437 24.87 -5.65 13.15
C GLU A 437 24.37 -6.58 14.29
N PRO A 438 25.08 -6.68 15.42
CA PRO A 438 24.76 -7.65 16.47
C PRO A 438 23.35 -7.51 17.07
N TRP A 439 22.84 -6.28 17.19
CA TRP A 439 21.52 -6.05 17.77
C TRP A 439 20.38 -6.42 16.81
N HIS A 440 20.58 -6.34 15.49
CA HIS A 440 19.62 -6.85 14.51
C HIS A 440 19.55 -8.38 14.56
N GLN A 441 20.68 -9.06 14.75
CA GLN A 441 20.71 -10.52 14.96
C GLN A 441 19.95 -10.94 16.23
N GLN A 442 19.96 -10.10 17.28
CA GLN A 442 19.17 -10.31 18.48
C GLN A 442 17.67 -10.21 18.19
N VAL A 443 17.22 -9.25 17.38
CA VAL A 443 15.81 -9.14 16.94
C VAL A 443 15.38 -10.41 16.21
N VAL A 444 16.17 -10.88 15.24
CA VAL A 444 15.89 -12.12 14.49
C VAL A 444 15.84 -13.33 15.42
N SER A 445 16.75 -13.41 16.38
CA SER A 445 16.78 -14.49 17.38
C SER A 445 15.53 -14.50 18.26
N LYS A 446 15.07 -13.33 18.71
CA LYS A 446 13.83 -13.21 19.50
C LYS A 446 12.60 -13.59 18.69
N TRP A 447 12.52 -13.18 17.43
CA TRP A 447 11.43 -13.58 16.52
C TRP A 447 11.42 -15.08 16.29
N ARG A 448 12.59 -15.71 16.10
CA ARG A 448 12.73 -17.16 16.02
C ARG A 448 12.23 -17.85 17.29
N ALA A 449 12.65 -17.38 18.46
CA ALA A 449 12.20 -17.90 19.76
C ALA A 449 10.69 -17.69 19.98
N GLY A 450 10.12 -16.62 19.43
CA GLY A 450 8.69 -16.35 19.40
C GLY A 450 7.90 -17.21 18.40
N GLY A 451 8.57 -18.04 17.60
CA GLY A 451 7.96 -18.97 16.64
C GLY A 451 7.63 -18.36 15.28
N VAL A 452 8.26 -17.25 14.89
CA VAL A 452 8.13 -16.70 13.53
C VAL A 452 8.76 -17.65 12.53
N GLN A 453 8.02 -18.00 11.48
CA GLN A 453 8.50 -18.81 10.36
C GLN A 453 9.41 -17.98 9.45
N PHE A 454 10.57 -18.53 9.13
CA PHE A 454 11.58 -17.90 8.28
C PHE A 454 11.80 -18.64 6.95
N ALA A 455 10.88 -19.53 6.63
CA ALA A 455 10.79 -20.26 5.38
C ALA A 455 9.38 -20.08 4.82
N ASP A 456 9.24 -20.08 3.50
CA ASP A 456 7.92 -20.22 2.89
C ASP A 456 7.50 -21.71 2.97
N GLU A 457 6.32 -21.99 3.54
CA GLU A 457 5.73 -23.34 3.48
C GLU A 457 5.27 -23.61 2.04
N GLY A 458 6.00 -24.49 1.33
CA GLY A 458 5.59 -25.02 0.03
C GLY A 458 6.25 -24.37 -1.19
N GLY A 459 7.51 -24.71 -1.44
CA GLY A 459 7.82 -25.27 -2.75
C GLY A 459 7.48 -26.75 -2.66
N GLU A 460 6.34 -27.19 -3.21
CA GLU A 460 6.14 -28.61 -3.52
C GLU A 460 7.37 -29.08 -4.29
N SER A 461 7.93 -30.22 -3.85
CA SER A 461 8.99 -30.99 -4.50
C SER A 461 9.51 -30.39 -5.81
N THR A 462 10.66 -29.71 -5.74
CA THR A 462 11.48 -29.55 -6.92
C THR A 462 11.72 -30.95 -7.46
N SER A 463 11.16 -31.25 -8.63
CA SER A 463 11.78 -32.26 -9.48
C SER A 463 13.25 -31.87 -9.61
N ASP A 464 14.20 -32.77 -9.32
CA ASP A 464 15.64 -32.51 -9.54
C ASP A 464 16.01 -32.59 -11.03
N GLU A 465 15.02 -32.70 -11.91
CA GLU A 465 15.18 -32.90 -13.34
C GLU A 465 15.97 -31.78 -14.02
N PHE A 466 15.86 -30.52 -13.54
CA PHE A 466 16.69 -29.40 -14.02
C PHE A 466 17.76 -28.95 -13.01
N ALA A 467 18.08 -29.78 -12.01
CA ALA A 467 19.12 -29.45 -11.05
C ALA A 467 20.45 -29.18 -11.77
N GLY A 468 21.03 -28.02 -11.50
CA GLY A 468 22.29 -27.57 -12.11
C GLY A 468 22.15 -26.89 -13.49
N LEU A 469 20.94 -26.81 -14.06
CA LEU A 469 20.70 -26.08 -15.30
C LEU A 469 20.54 -24.58 -15.04
N VAL A 470 21.22 -23.76 -15.84
CA VAL A 470 21.06 -22.29 -15.86
C VAL A 470 20.37 -21.88 -17.16
N VAL A 471 19.13 -21.40 -17.06
CA VAL A 471 18.29 -21.04 -18.20
C VAL A 471 18.18 -19.52 -18.30
N VAL A 472 18.37 -18.96 -19.50
CA VAL A 472 18.10 -17.54 -19.76
C VAL A 472 16.88 -17.44 -20.67
N ILE A 473 15.90 -16.61 -20.32
CA ILE A 473 14.68 -16.43 -21.12
C ILE A 473 14.69 -15.02 -21.71
N THR A 474 14.51 -14.92 -23.02
CA THR A 474 14.50 -13.64 -23.76
C THR A 474 13.41 -13.63 -24.83
N GLY A 475 12.80 -12.46 -25.08
CA GLY A 475 11.65 -12.33 -26.00
C GLY A 475 10.32 -12.78 -25.39
N SER A 476 9.24 -12.66 -26.17
CA SER A 476 7.89 -13.10 -25.76
C SER A 476 7.64 -14.55 -26.19
N LEU A 477 7.25 -15.41 -25.26
CA LEU A 477 6.93 -16.83 -25.52
C LEU A 477 5.41 -17.00 -25.65
N ALA A 478 4.96 -17.63 -26.74
CA ALA A 478 3.55 -17.97 -26.89
C ALA A 478 3.12 -18.91 -25.74
N GLY A 479 2.01 -18.61 -25.07
CA GLY A 479 1.48 -19.41 -23.96
C GLY A 479 2.10 -19.11 -22.58
N TYR A 480 3.20 -18.37 -22.49
CA TYR A 480 3.84 -18.03 -21.21
C TYR A 480 4.09 -16.53 -21.06
N THR A 481 3.80 -16.02 -19.86
CA THR A 481 4.42 -14.78 -19.39
C THR A 481 5.87 -15.04 -19.00
N ARG A 482 6.71 -14.01 -18.99
CA ARG A 482 8.11 -14.16 -18.57
C ARG A 482 8.22 -14.71 -17.13
N ASP A 483 7.32 -14.29 -16.25
CA ASP A 483 7.29 -14.74 -14.87
C ASP A 483 6.78 -16.18 -14.75
N SER A 484 5.78 -16.58 -15.55
CA SER A 484 5.29 -17.97 -15.56
C SER A 484 6.28 -18.95 -16.18
N ALA A 485 7.02 -18.54 -17.22
CA ALA A 485 8.11 -19.33 -17.78
C ALA A 485 9.26 -19.48 -16.78
N ALA A 486 9.63 -18.40 -16.08
CA ALA A 486 10.65 -18.46 -15.04
C ALA A 486 10.23 -19.35 -13.87
N ALA A 487 8.96 -19.28 -13.47
CA ALA A 487 8.39 -20.15 -12.45
C ALA A 487 8.39 -21.63 -12.88
N ALA A 488 8.07 -21.94 -14.14
CA ALA A 488 8.05 -23.32 -14.65
C ALA A 488 9.44 -23.99 -14.68
N VAL A 489 10.50 -23.21 -14.92
CA VAL A 489 11.89 -23.68 -14.83
C VAL A 489 12.30 -23.85 -13.37
N THR A 490 11.97 -22.89 -12.51
CA THR A 490 12.33 -22.90 -11.09
C THR A 490 11.63 -24.02 -10.33
N SER A 491 10.37 -24.32 -10.67
CA SER A 491 9.60 -25.42 -10.06
C SER A 491 10.16 -26.81 -10.38
N ARG A 492 11.05 -26.92 -11.37
CA ARG A 492 11.76 -28.16 -11.77
C ARG A 492 13.24 -28.15 -11.38
N GLY A 493 13.65 -27.29 -10.44
CA GLY A 493 15.01 -27.25 -9.90
C GLY A 493 16.04 -26.46 -10.72
N GLY A 494 15.63 -25.79 -11.81
CA GLY A 494 16.52 -25.00 -12.66
C GLY A 494 16.71 -23.55 -12.18
N LYS A 495 17.88 -22.96 -12.44
CA LYS A 495 18.19 -21.55 -12.14
C LYS A 495 17.88 -20.66 -13.34
N VAL A 496 17.04 -19.65 -13.18
CA VAL A 496 16.78 -18.65 -14.24
C VAL A 496 17.72 -17.45 -14.06
N SER A 497 18.45 -17.08 -15.11
CA SER A 497 19.36 -15.92 -15.10
C SER A 497 18.89 -14.80 -16.03
N GLY A 498 19.12 -13.56 -15.62
CA GLY A 498 18.85 -12.36 -16.41
C GLY A 498 19.86 -12.11 -17.52
N SER A 499 21.01 -12.80 -17.55
CA SER A 499 22.09 -12.55 -18.51
C SER A 499 22.74 -13.83 -19.00
N VAL A 500 23.20 -13.82 -20.25
CA VAL A 500 23.95 -14.95 -20.82
C VAL A 500 25.41 -14.88 -20.38
N SER A 501 25.93 -16.02 -19.92
CA SER A 501 27.31 -16.24 -19.47
C SER A 501 27.81 -17.61 -19.94
N SER A 502 29.09 -17.92 -19.70
CA SER A 502 29.65 -19.26 -19.96
C SER A 502 29.05 -20.37 -19.09
N LYS A 503 28.33 -20.02 -18.02
CA LYS A 503 27.61 -20.96 -17.15
C LYS A 503 26.18 -21.21 -17.61
N THR A 504 25.70 -20.53 -18.64
CA THR A 504 24.32 -20.68 -19.14
C THR A 504 24.21 -22.01 -19.90
N SER A 505 23.29 -22.87 -19.46
CA SER A 505 23.03 -24.18 -20.06
C SER A 505 22.20 -24.07 -21.34
N VAL A 506 21.22 -23.18 -21.38
CA VAL A 506 20.38 -22.94 -22.57
C VAL A 506 19.75 -21.54 -22.55
N LEU A 507 19.59 -20.93 -23.72
CA LEU A 507 18.80 -19.72 -23.95
C LEU A 507 17.44 -20.10 -24.55
N VAL A 508 16.35 -19.65 -23.94
CA VAL A 508 15.00 -19.73 -24.49
C VAL A 508 14.67 -18.42 -25.19
N ALA A 509 14.52 -18.46 -26.50
CA ALA A 509 14.29 -17.30 -27.36
C ALA A 509 12.85 -17.27 -27.89
N GLY A 510 12.08 -16.29 -27.45
CA GLY A 510 10.77 -15.93 -27.99
C GLY A 510 10.85 -14.89 -29.11
N GLU A 511 9.70 -14.40 -29.55
CA GLU A 511 9.63 -13.33 -30.55
C GLU A 511 10.38 -12.09 -30.03
N SER A 512 11.20 -11.47 -30.90
CA SER A 512 12.08 -10.34 -30.57
C SER A 512 13.23 -10.63 -29.61
N ALA A 513 13.92 -11.77 -29.77
CA ALA A 513 15.15 -12.09 -29.04
C ALA A 513 16.29 -11.13 -29.45
N GLY A 514 16.46 -10.03 -28.70
CA GLY A 514 17.49 -9.00 -28.93
C GLY A 514 18.91 -9.41 -28.50
N SER A 515 19.68 -8.47 -27.93
CA SER A 515 21.13 -8.61 -27.63
C SER A 515 21.59 -9.82 -26.80
N LYS A 516 20.68 -10.52 -26.11
CA LYS A 516 20.97 -11.76 -25.40
C LYS A 516 21.10 -12.97 -26.33
N PHE A 517 20.37 -12.97 -27.44
CA PHE A 517 20.50 -13.98 -28.49
C PHE A 517 21.90 -13.92 -29.11
N ASP A 518 22.33 -12.72 -29.52
CA ASP A 518 23.66 -12.50 -30.09
C ASP A 518 24.76 -12.96 -29.13
N LYS A 519 24.59 -12.67 -27.83
CA LYS A 519 25.54 -13.08 -26.79
C LYS A 519 25.56 -14.59 -26.56
N ALA A 520 24.44 -15.29 -26.68
CA ALA A 520 24.38 -16.75 -26.58
C ALA A 520 25.07 -17.41 -27.78
N VAL A 521 24.83 -16.92 -28.99
CA VAL A 521 25.51 -17.39 -30.20
C VAL A 521 27.02 -17.19 -30.09
N ALA A 522 27.48 -16.02 -29.62
CA ALA A 522 28.91 -15.73 -29.44
C ALA A 522 29.60 -16.62 -28.39
N LEU A 523 28.87 -17.08 -27.38
CA LEU A 523 29.38 -17.93 -26.30
C LEU A 523 29.16 -19.43 -26.55
N GLY A 524 28.55 -19.81 -27.69
CA GLY A 524 28.23 -21.20 -28.01
C GLY A 524 27.16 -21.82 -27.11
N VAL A 525 26.32 -21.00 -26.48
CA VAL A 525 25.22 -21.48 -25.62
C VAL A 525 24.05 -21.94 -26.52
N PRO A 526 23.51 -23.16 -26.33
CA PRO A 526 22.38 -23.65 -27.11
C PRO A 526 21.15 -22.75 -26.99
N VAL A 527 20.39 -22.58 -28.09
CA VAL A 527 19.21 -21.72 -28.14
C VAL A 527 17.97 -22.52 -28.58
N ILE A 528 16.91 -22.53 -27.75
CA ILE A 528 15.62 -23.14 -28.06
C ILE A 528 14.52 -22.09 -28.24
N GLY A 529 13.58 -22.36 -29.14
CA GLY A 529 12.36 -21.55 -29.33
C GLY A 529 11.23 -21.95 -28.37
N ALA A 530 10.05 -21.34 -28.51
CA ALA A 530 8.88 -21.64 -27.67
C ALA A 530 8.46 -23.13 -27.70
N ALA A 531 8.49 -23.78 -28.87
CA ALA A 531 8.19 -25.21 -28.98
C ALA A 531 9.24 -26.08 -28.26
N GLY A 532 10.52 -25.73 -28.37
CA GLY A 532 11.59 -26.42 -27.63
C GLY A 532 11.51 -26.19 -26.13
N PHE A 533 10.97 -25.05 -25.68
CA PHE A 533 10.71 -24.80 -24.27
C PHE A 533 9.62 -25.70 -23.70
N GLU A 534 8.55 -25.96 -24.44
CA GLU A 534 7.52 -26.93 -24.02
C GLU A 534 8.11 -28.33 -23.90
N VAL A 535 8.86 -28.78 -24.91
CA VAL A 535 9.56 -30.08 -24.87
C VAL A 535 10.55 -30.14 -23.71
N MET A 536 11.25 -29.04 -23.42
CA MET A 536 12.13 -28.96 -22.27
C MET A 536 11.35 -29.20 -20.97
N LEU A 537 10.17 -28.60 -20.81
CA LEU A 537 9.34 -28.70 -19.61
C LEU A 537 8.67 -30.07 -19.43
N THR A 538 8.46 -30.85 -20.50
CA THR A 538 7.81 -32.16 -20.47
C THR A 538 8.80 -33.33 -20.48
N ASP A 539 9.87 -33.23 -21.26
CA ASP A 539 10.75 -34.36 -21.61
C ASP A 539 12.24 -34.09 -21.32
N GLY A 540 12.57 -32.92 -20.76
CA GLY A 540 13.92 -32.55 -20.33
C GLY A 540 14.76 -31.83 -21.40
N LEU A 541 15.91 -31.30 -20.95
CA LEU A 541 16.77 -30.46 -21.81
C LEU A 541 17.36 -31.22 -23.01
N GLU A 542 17.77 -32.48 -22.85
CA GLU A 542 18.37 -33.26 -23.94
C GLU A 542 17.38 -33.48 -25.11
N ALA A 543 16.10 -33.72 -24.80
CA ALA A 543 15.02 -33.85 -25.79
C ALA A 543 14.74 -32.53 -26.51
N ALA A 544 14.74 -31.42 -25.76
CA ALA A 544 14.57 -30.09 -26.33
C ALA A 544 15.71 -29.71 -27.29
N LEU A 545 16.95 -30.09 -26.96
CA LEU A 545 18.13 -29.82 -27.79
C LEU A 545 18.17 -30.69 -29.05
N THR A 546 17.66 -31.93 -29.00
CA THR A 546 17.57 -32.80 -30.19
C THR A 546 16.49 -32.35 -31.17
N THR A 547 15.48 -31.62 -30.69
CA THR A 547 14.44 -31.00 -31.52
C THR A 547 14.97 -29.81 -32.34
N ILE A 548 16.15 -29.28 -32.02
CA ILE A 548 16.85 -28.26 -32.82
C ILE A 548 17.55 -28.89 -34.05
N THR A 549 17.91 -30.18 -33.98
CA THR A 549 18.80 -30.86 -34.92
C THR A 549 18.06 -31.65 -36.03
N GLN A 550 16.73 -31.66 -36.00
CA GLN A 550 15.85 -32.12 -37.08
C GLN A 550 15.15 -30.93 -37.71
#